data_AF-A0A851GUH8-F1
#
_entry.id   AF-A0A851GUH8-F1
#
_cell.length_a   1.000
_cell.length_b   1.000
_cell.length_c   1.000
_cell.angle_alpha   90.00
_cell.angle_beta   90.00
_cell.angle_gamma   90.00
#
_symmetry.space_group_name_H-M   'P 1'
#
loop_
_entity.id
_entity.type
_entity.pdbx_description
1 polymer ?
#
loop_
_entity_poly.entity_id
_entity_poly.type
_entity_poly.pdbx_seq_one_letter_code
_entity_poly.pdbx_strand_id
1 'polypeptide(L)' 'MSSRIAIEQIKKINQLIVKKNTGKPAEMAVKLDCSLTTLFTYLAMMRTMGAPIQYNKFKQTYYYEEEGDFVIGFIAR' A
#
# COMPACT_ATOMS: atom_id res chain seq x y z
N MET A 1 8.29 16.67 -14.23
CA MET A 1 7.80 15.57 -13.36
C MET A 1 8.36 14.27 -13.90
N SER A 2 9.40 13.73 -13.27
CA SER A 2 10.00 12.48 -13.73
C SER A 2 8.95 11.37 -13.56
N SER A 3 8.52 10.79 -14.67
CA SER A 3 7.61 9.66 -14.78
C SER A 3 8.24 8.44 -14.13
N ARG A 4 8.22 8.38 -12.80
CA ARG A 4 8.74 7.24 -12.04
C ARG A 4 7.66 6.55 -11.21
N ILE A 5 7.24 5.40 -11.74
CA ILE A 5 7.07 4.13 -11.05
C ILE A 5 5.99 4.05 -9.95
N ALA A 6 4.71 4.04 -10.35
CA ALA A 6 3.61 3.63 -9.47
C ALA A 6 3.87 2.24 -8.84
N ILE A 7 4.56 1.34 -9.55
CA ILE A 7 4.89 -0.01 -9.08
C ILE A 7 5.80 0.01 -7.84
N GLU A 8 6.80 0.90 -7.76
CA GLU A 8 7.71 0.96 -6.61
C GLU A 8 6.99 1.51 -5.37
N GLN A 9 6.10 2.49 -5.57
CA GLN A 9 5.26 2.98 -4.49
C GLN A 9 4.33 1.88 -3.97
N ILE A 10 3.72 1.11 -4.87
CA ILE A 10 2.88 -0.02 -4.50
C ILE A 10 3.67 -1.11 -3.76
N LYS A 11 4.89 -1.44 -4.20
CA LYS A 11 5.78 -2.37 -3.47
C LYS A 11 6.11 -1.87 -2.07
N LYS A 12 6.44 -0.58 -1.91
CA LYS A 12 6.68 0.01 -0.59
C LYS A 12 5.45 -0.05 0.30
N ILE A 13 4.26 0.26 -0.25
CA ILE A 13 2.99 0.16 0.47
C ILE A 13 2.80 -1.28 0.97
N ASN A 14 2.94 -2.28 0.09
CA ASN A 14 2.83 -3.69 0.48
C ASN A 14 3.79 -4.04 1.63
N GLN A 15 5.08 -3.66 1.52
CA GLN A 15 6.06 -3.90 2.58
C GLN A 15 5.68 -3.26 3.93
N LEU A 16 5.09 -2.06 3.91
CA LEU A 16 4.64 -1.39 5.14
C LEU A 16 3.42 -2.09 5.76
N ILE A 17 2.49 -2.60 4.92
CA ILE A 17 1.29 -3.34 5.36
C ILE A 17 1.70 -4.68 5.97
N VAL A 18 2.55 -5.46 5.29
CA VAL A 18 3.05 -6.76 5.79
C VAL A 18 3.76 -6.59 7.14
N LYS A 19 4.57 -5.54 7.28
CA LYS A 19 5.26 -5.21 8.54
C LYS A 19 4.35 -4.59 9.61
N LYS A 20 3.08 -4.31 9.30
CA LYS A 20 2.13 -3.58 10.17
C LYS A 20 2.71 -2.26 10.70
N ASN A 21 3.54 -1.61 9.88
CA ASN A 21 4.27 -0.38 10.22
C ASN A 21 3.85 0.77 9.31
N THR A 22 2.57 0.83 8.96
CA THR A 22 2.04 1.95 8.18
C THR A 22 1.91 3.21 9.04
N GLY A 23 1.50 3.08 10.30
CA GLY A 23 1.07 4.21 11.11
C GLY A 23 -0.22 4.83 10.57
N LYS A 24 -0.50 6.07 11.00
CA LYS A 24 -1.64 6.85 10.49
C LYS A 24 -1.46 7.13 8.98
N PRO A 25 -2.55 7.40 8.24
CA PRO A 25 -2.46 7.71 6.81
C PRO A 25 -1.48 8.85 6.47
N ALA A 26 -1.42 9.90 7.30
CA ALA A 26 -0.48 11.00 7.12
C ALA A 26 0.99 10.57 7.32
N GLU A 27 1.26 9.73 8.32
CA GLU A 27 2.61 9.20 8.58
C GLU A 27 3.06 8.27 7.45
N MET A 28 2.14 7.44 6.94
CA MET A 28 2.38 6.56 5.80
C MET A 28 2.68 7.35 4.53
N ALA A 29 1.97 8.45 4.28
CA ALA A 29 2.21 9.32 3.12
C ALA A 29 3.62 9.95 3.17
N VAL A 30 4.06 10.41 4.36
CA VAL A 30 5.42 10.90 4.57
C VAL A 30 6.47 9.80 4.32
N LYS A 31 6.24 8.58 4.81
CA LYS A 31 7.14 7.42 4.56
C LYS A 31 7.27 7.07 3.07
N LEU A 32 6.22 7.34 2.28
CA LEU A 32 6.17 7.07 0.84
C LEU A 32 6.62 8.26 -0.01
N ASP A 33 6.96 9.39 0.63
CA ASP A 33 7.30 10.66 -0.02
C ASP A 33 6.20 11.10 -1.01
N CYS A 34 4.94 11.05 -0.56
CA CYS A 34 3.79 11.39 -1.38
C CYS A 34 2.72 12.17 -0.59
N SER A 35 1.78 12.78 -1.32
CA SER A 35 0.64 13.45 -0.70
C SER A 35 -0.36 12.44 -0.14
N LEU A 36 -1.16 12.85 0.84
CA LEU A 36 -2.22 12.02 1.42
C LEU A 36 -3.23 11.55 0.35
N THR A 37 -3.58 12.44 -0.59
CA THR A 37 -4.44 12.12 -1.72
C THR A 37 -3.82 11.05 -2.61
N THR A 38 -2.51 11.17 -2.91
CA THR A 38 -1.79 10.19 -3.74
C THR A 38 -1.72 8.82 -3.04
N LEU A 39 -1.50 8.78 -1.73
CA LEU A 39 -1.57 7.54 -0.95
C LEU A 39 -2.94 6.86 -1.11
N PHE A 40 -4.04 7.61 -0.96
CA PHE A 40 -5.37 7.05 -1.13
C PHE A 40 -5.63 6.56 -2.57
N THR A 41 -5.11 7.25 -3.58
CA THR A 41 -5.14 6.76 -4.96
C THR A 41 -4.42 5.42 -5.09
N TYR A 42 -3.22 5.26 -4.53
CA TYR A 42 -2.51 3.97 -4.58
C TYR A 42 -3.26 2.86 -3.85
N LEU A 43 -3.79 3.14 -2.65
CA LEU A 43 -4.58 2.16 -1.90
C LEU A 43 -5.85 1.75 -2.67
N ALA A 44 -6.52 2.70 -3.33
CA ALA A 44 -7.66 2.42 -4.18
C ALA A 44 -7.27 1.55 -5.39
N MET A 45 -6.16 1.87 -6.06
CA MET A 45 -5.64 1.06 -7.16
C MET A 45 -5.33 -0.38 -6.72
N MET A 46 -4.65 -0.57 -5.59
CA MET A 46 -4.36 -1.91 -5.06
C MET A 46 -5.63 -2.69 -4.75
N ARG A 47 -6.66 -2.05 -4.19
CA ARG A 47 -7.98 -2.67 -3.96
C ARG A 47 -8.64 -3.10 -5.26
N THR A 48 -8.61 -2.25 -6.29
CA THR A 48 -9.12 -2.59 -7.63
C THR A 48 -8.38 -3.77 -8.25
N MET A 49 -7.09 -3.95 -7.92
CA MET A 49 -6.28 -5.10 -8.32
C MET A 49 -6.52 -6.36 -7.48
N GLY A 50 -7.47 -6.32 -6.52
CA GLY A 50 -7.84 -7.48 -5.71
C GLY A 50 -7.19 -7.55 -4.33
N ALA A 51 -6.46 -6.52 -3.88
CA ALA A 51 -5.86 -6.51 -2.55
C ALA A 51 -6.90 -6.14 -1.46
N PRO A 52 -7.23 -7.02 -0.50
CA PRO A 52 -8.24 -6.76 0.53
C PRO A 52 -7.68 -5.89 1.67
N ILE A 53 -7.39 -4.62 1.38
CA ILE A 53 -6.73 -3.69 2.31
C ILE A 53 -7.76 -2.96 3.20
N GLN A 54 -7.64 -3.15 4.50
CA GLN A 54 -8.43 -2.47 5.53
C GLN A 54 -7.56 -1.59 6.44
N TYR A 55 -8.18 -0.57 7.06
CA TYR A 55 -7.51 0.27 8.05
C TYR A 55 -8.05 0.01 9.46
N ASN A 56 -7.17 -0.34 10.39
CA ASN A 56 -7.51 -0.47 11.79
C ASN A 56 -7.29 0.88 12.50
N LYS A 57 -8.38 1.53 12.93
CA LYS A 57 -8.31 2.83 13.64
C LYS A 57 -7.66 2.73 15.02
N PHE A 58 -7.84 1.62 15.73
CA PHE A 58 -7.30 1.41 17.07
C PHE A 58 -5.80 1.15 17.04
N LYS A 59 -5.35 0.29 16.12
CA LYS A 59 -3.93 -0.04 15.93
C LYS A 59 -3.20 0.95 15.02
N GLN A 60 -3.94 1.89 14.42
CA GLN A 60 -3.44 2.88 13.47
C GLN A 60 -2.57 2.24 12.38
N THR A 61 -3.08 1.18 11.76
CA THR A 61 -2.34 0.48 10.71
C THR A 61 -3.23 -0.13 9.65
N TYR A 62 -2.73 -0.19 8.41
CA TYR A 62 -3.34 -0.96 7.33
C TYR A 62 -2.92 -2.42 7.39
N TYR A 63 -3.84 -3.32 7.03
CA TYR A 63 -3.65 -4.76 7.03
C TYR A 63 -4.42 -5.41 5.88
N TYR A 64 -4.02 -6.62 5.50
CA TYR A 64 -4.78 -7.50 4.61
C TYR A 64 -5.81 -8.28 5.43
N GLU A 65 -7.06 -8.28 4.97
CA GLU A 65 -8.16 -9.01 5.62
C GLU A 65 -8.03 -10.53 5.45
N GLU A 66 -7.43 -10.96 4.34
CA GLU A 66 -7.17 -12.36 4.01
C GLU A 66 -5.67 -12.67 4.11
N GLU A 67 -5.34 -13.92 4.46
CA GLU A 67 -3.97 -14.39 4.43
C GLU A 67 -3.51 -14.57 2.98
N GLY A 68 -2.48 -13.83 2.57
CA GLY A 68 -1.93 -13.90 1.23
C GLY A 68 -0.88 -12.83 0.96
N ASP A 69 -0.22 -12.96 -0.18
CA ASP A 69 0.79 -12.01 -0.65
C ASP A 69 0.28 -11.23 -1.87
N PHE A 70 0.41 -9.91 -1.81
CA PHE A 70 0.14 -9.07 -2.97
C PHE A 70 1.39 -8.96 -3.86
N VAL A 71 1.36 -9.62 -5.02
CA VAL A 71 2.48 -9.66 -5.97
C VAL A 71 2.10 -8.97 -7.27
N ILE A 72 2.93 -8.02 -7.72
CA ILE A 72 2.84 -7.42 -9.06
C ILE A 72 4.02 -7.93 -9.88
N GLY A 73 3.73 -8.76 -10.87
CA GLY A 73 4.74 -9.26 -11.79
C GLY A 73 4.25 -10.43 -12.61
N PHE A 74 5.03 -10.80 -13.62
CA PHE A 74 4.83 -12.05 -14.35
C PHE A 74 5.43 -13.19 -13.51
N ILE A 75 4.62 -14.17 -13.15
CA ILE A 75 5.05 -15.39 -12.45
C ILE A 75 5.08 -16.50 -13.49
N ALA A 76 6.29 -16.90 -13.92
CA ALA A 76 6.47 -18.09 -14.73
C ALA A 76 6.16 -19.32 -13.88
N ARG A 77 5.45 -20.28 -14.46
CA ARG A 77 5.04 -21.52 -13.82
C ARG A 77 6.03 -22.64 -14.09
#